data_AF-A0AAR2M276-F1
#
_entry.id   AF-A0AAR2M276-F1
#
_cell.length_a   1.000
_cell.length_b   1.000
_cell.length_c   1.000
_cell.angle_alpha   90.00
_cell.angle_beta   90.00
_cell.angle_gamma   90.00
#
_symmetry.space_group_name_H-M   'P 1'
#
loop_
_entity.id
_entity.type
_entity.pdbx_description
1 polymer ?
#
loop_
_entity_poly.entity_id
_entity_poly.type
_entity_poly.pdbx_seq_one_letter_code
_entity_poly.pdbx_strand_id
1 'polypeptide(L)'
;FKAYHVLCLLYLYRLDGCNLTRVSCEKLSSVLRSVNSSLTELDLSSNDLQDSGVELLSAGLTSSHCKPETLRLSGCMVTLKGCSSLAFALKLNTSHLRELDLTYKHPEELGVKLLVSVCIKT
;
A
#
# COMPACT_ATOMS: atom_id res chain seq x y z
N PHE A 1 10.88 24.05 -14.18
CA PHE A 1 10.83 22.60 -14.39
C PHE A 1 12.12 21.98 -13.87
N LYS A 2 12.24 21.82 -12.55
CA LYS A 2 13.51 21.55 -11.87
C LYS A 2 13.49 20.17 -11.25
N ALA A 3 14.46 19.35 -11.66
CA ALA A 3 14.80 18.01 -11.20
C ALA A 3 15.32 17.96 -9.74
N TYR A 4 14.73 18.74 -8.83
CA TYR A 4 15.18 18.88 -7.44
C TYR A 4 14.14 18.42 -6.41
N HIS A 5 13.01 17.86 -6.84
CA HIS A 5 11.94 17.36 -5.96
C HIS A 5 11.82 15.83 -6.00
N VAL A 6 12.95 15.13 -6.17
CA VAL A 6 13.03 13.65 -6.22
C VAL A 6 13.94 13.07 -5.12
N LEU A 7 14.75 13.89 -4.45
CA LEU A 7 15.72 13.41 -3.44
C LEU A 7 15.26 13.55 -1.97
N CYS A 8 14.14 14.23 -1.67
CA CYS A 8 13.74 14.55 -0.29
C CYS A 8 12.61 13.66 0.28
N LEU A 9 12.14 12.63 -0.43
CA LEU A 9 11.01 11.77 0.01
C LEU A 9 11.41 10.31 0.31
N LEU A 10 12.71 10.00 0.36
CA LEU A 10 13.21 8.63 0.28
C LEU A 10 13.03 7.74 1.54
N TYR A 11 12.29 8.16 2.56
CA TYR A 11 12.13 7.35 3.79
C TYR A 11 10.70 7.22 4.36
N LEU A 12 9.76 8.14 4.08
CA LEU A 12 8.39 8.05 4.59
C LEU A 12 7.41 8.75 3.63
N TYR A 13 6.44 8.03 3.06
CA TYR A 13 5.28 8.63 2.40
C TYR A 13 4.06 8.44 3.31
N ARG A 14 3.79 9.45 4.13
CA ARG A 14 2.52 9.56 4.87
C ARG A 14 1.58 10.46 4.09
N LEU A 15 0.58 9.85 3.46
CA LEU A 15 -0.50 10.50 2.73
C LEU A 15 -1.85 10.25 3.41
N ASP A 16 -1.84 10.06 4.74
CA ASP A 16 -3.08 9.87 5.51
C ASP A 16 -4.04 11.04 5.28
N GLY A 17 -5.31 10.72 4.99
CA GLY A 17 -6.37 11.71 4.83
C GLY A 17 -6.21 12.69 3.66
N CYS A 18 -5.37 12.38 2.68
CA CYS A 18 -5.04 13.28 1.56
C CYS A 18 -6.06 13.31 0.42
N ASN A 19 -7.22 12.66 0.57
CA ASN A 19 -8.25 12.52 -0.47
C ASN A 19 -7.66 12.01 -1.81
N LEU A 20 -6.88 10.93 -1.73
CA LEU A 20 -6.23 10.34 -2.90
C LEU A 20 -7.25 9.84 -3.92
N THR A 21 -6.97 10.10 -5.18
CA THR A 21 -7.81 9.67 -6.30
C THR A 21 -7.23 8.44 -6.97
N ARG A 22 -7.98 7.85 -7.90
CA ARG A 22 -7.47 6.81 -8.81
C ARG A 22 -6.18 7.24 -9.52
N VAL A 23 -6.11 8.48 -10.01
CA VAL A 23 -4.91 9.03 -10.66
C VAL A 23 -3.73 9.10 -9.69
N SER A 24 -3.99 9.41 -8.42
CA SER A 24 -2.95 9.36 -7.38
C SER A 24 -2.44 7.93 -7.19
N CYS A 25 -3.32 6.93 -7.18
CA CYS A 25 -2.94 5.52 -7.08
C CYS A 25 -2.11 5.04 -8.28
N GLU A 26 -2.44 5.47 -9.51
CA GLU A 26 -1.64 5.16 -10.71
C GLU A 26 -0.23 5.75 -10.62
N LYS A 27 -0.11 7.00 -10.15
CA LYS A 27 1.18 7.66 -9.93
C LYS A 27 1.99 6.97 -8.84
N LEU A 28 1.37 6.64 -7.71
CA LEU A 28 2.01 5.90 -6.62
C LEU A 28 2.48 4.52 -7.11
N SER A 29 1.65 3.81 -7.86
CA SER A 29 2.00 2.54 -8.49
C SER A 29 3.24 2.66 -9.39
N SER A 30 3.35 3.75 -10.16
CA SER A 30 4.55 4.05 -10.96
C SER A 30 5.79 4.30 -10.09
N VAL A 31 5.63 5.05 -8.99
CA VAL A 31 6.72 5.29 -8.02
C VAL A 31 7.18 3.98 -7.38
N LEU A 32 6.26 3.12 -6.96
CA LEU A 32 6.56 1.81 -6.37
C LEU A 32 7.30 0.88 -7.35
N ARG A 33 7.06 1.00 -8.65
CA ARG A 33 7.81 0.23 -9.66
C ARG A 33 9.20 0.80 -9.96
N SER A 34 9.45 2.05 -9.61
CA SER A 34 10.70 2.72 -9.94
C SER A 34 11.90 2.01 -9.30
N VAL A 35 12.96 1.82 -10.09
CA VAL A 35 14.24 1.26 -9.63
C VAL A 35 14.89 2.07 -8.51
N ASN A 36 14.51 3.35 -8.40
CA ASN A 36 15.00 4.29 -7.39
C ASN A 36 14.08 4.37 -6.17
N SER A 37 13.06 3.50 -6.06
CA SER A 37 12.22 3.46 -4.88
C SER A 37 13.02 2.91 -3.70
N SER A 38 13.22 3.72 -2.66
CA SER A 38 13.77 3.28 -1.38
C SER A 38 12.71 3.29 -0.28
N LEU A 39 11.44 3.13 -0.67
CA LEU A 39 10.32 3.29 0.24
C LEU A 39 10.32 2.21 1.33
N THR A 40 10.52 2.62 2.57
CA THR A 40 10.45 1.76 3.76
C THR A 40 9.09 1.82 4.44
N GLU A 41 8.40 2.96 4.37
CA GLU A 41 7.09 3.14 4.98
C GLU A 41 6.12 3.84 4.02
N LEU A 42 4.95 3.22 3.85
CA LEU A 42 3.83 3.75 3.09
C LEU A 42 2.58 3.78 3.96
N ASP A 43 2.11 4.98 4.28
CA ASP A 43 0.87 5.19 5.02
C ASP A 43 -0.11 5.95 4.14
N LEU A 44 -1.14 5.26 3.67
CA LEU A 44 -2.22 5.82 2.86
C LEU A 44 -3.55 5.78 3.61
N SER A 45 -3.52 5.67 4.94
CA SER A 45 -4.72 5.54 5.75
C SER A 45 -5.71 6.69 5.52
N SER A 46 -6.98 6.47 5.87
CA SER A 46 -8.04 7.48 5.77
C SER A 46 -8.24 8.05 4.36
N ASN A 47 -7.89 7.30 3.30
CA ASN A 47 -8.21 7.66 1.92
C ASN A 47 -9.20 6.66 1.34
N ASP A 48 -10.25 7.13 0.68
CA ASP A 48 -11.21 6.24 0.01
C ASP A 48 -10.62 5.63 -1.28
N LEU A 49 -9.71 4.67 -1.12
CA LEU A 49 -9.02 4.02 -2.23
C LEU A 49 -9.90 2.95 -2.89
N GLN A 50 -10.76 2.32 -2.10
CA GLN A 50 -11.58 1.17 -2.49
C GLN A 50 -10.72 0.02 -3.05
N ASP A 51 -11.36 -1.04 -3.57
CA ASP A 51 -10.64 -2.15 -4.21
C ASP A 51 -9.81 -1.68 -5.40
N SER A 52 -10.33 -0.75 -6.20
CA SER A 52 -9.68 -0.30 -7.43
C SER A 52 -8.35 0.43 -7.18
N GLY A 53 -8.28 1.27 -6.15
CA GLY A 53 -7.03 1.92 -5.75
C GLY A 53 -6.03 0.92 -5.20
N VAL A 54 -6.47 -0.04 -4.38
CA VAL A 54 -5.59 -1.09 -3.84
C VAL A 54 -5.09 -2.04 -4.92
N GLU A 55 -5.88 -2.38 -5.94
CA GLU A 55 -5.44 -3.17 -7.08
C GLU A 55 -4.30 -2.48 -7.85
N LEU A 56 -4.41 -1.17 -8.07
CA LEU A 56 -3.36 -0.37 -8.71
C LEU A 56 -2.08 -0.34 -7.88
N LEU A 57 -2.19 -0.16 -6.56
CA LEU A 57 -1.06 -0.17 -5.64
C LEU A 57 -0.41 -1.57 -5.57
N SER A 58 -1.22 -2.63 -5.54
CA SER A 58 -0.77 -4.02 -5.54
C SER A 58 0.08 -4.32 -6.78
N ALA A 59 -0.33 -3.85 -7.96
CA ALA A 59 0.46 -3.96 -9.19
C ALA A 59 1.80 -3.20 -9.13
N GLY A 60 1.94 -2.20 -8.26
CA GLY A 60 3.20 -1.52 -7.99
C GLY A 60 4.10 -2.30 -7.03
N LEU A 61 3.50 -2.90 -5.99
CA LEU A 61 4.18 -3.66 -4.93
C LEU A 61 4.76 -5.01 -5.40
N THR A 62 4.35 -5.52 -6.56
CA THR A 62 4.96 -6.71 -7.18
C THR A 62 6.40 -6.47 -7.65
N SER A 63 6.84 -5.21 -7.76
CA SER A 63 8.21 -4.86 -8.17
C SER A 63 9.20 -5.12 -7.04
N SER A 64 10.27 -5.87 -7.32
CA SER A 64 11.35 -6.17 -6.36
C SER A 64 12.16 -4.94 -5.93
N HIS A 65 11.97 -3.80 -6.61
CA HIS A 65 12.65 -2.54 -6.30
C HIS A 65 12.06 -1.82 -5.09
N CYS A 66 10.79 -2.07 -4.76
CA CYS A 66 10.13 -1.44 -3.62
C CYS A 66 9.89 -2.48 -2.53
N LYS A 67 10.41 -2.23 -1.34
CA LYS A 67 10.42 -3.18 -0.22
C LYS A 67 9.95 -2.48 1.05
N PRO A 68 8.66 -2.12 1.13
CA PRO A 68 8.15 -1.46 2.30
C PRO A 68 8.25 -2.41 3.50
N GLU A 69 8.77 -1.89 4.60
CA GLU A 69 8.71 -2.55 5.91
C GLU A 69 7.38 -2.28 6.60
N THR A 70 6.74 -1.16 6.28
CA THR A 70 5.45 -0.75 6.83
C THR A 70 4.48 -0.36 5.73
N LEU A 71 3.29 -0.94 5.75
CA LEU A 71 2.17 -0.55 4.87
C LEU A 71 0.90 -0.34 5.69
N ARG A 72 0.32 0.86 5.63
CA ARG A 72 -0.95 1.19 6.29
C ARG A 72 -2.00 1.65 5.28
N LEU A 73 -3.16 0.98 5.32
CA LEU A 73 -4.35 1.23 4.49
C LEU A 73 -5.61 1.30 5.39
N SER A 74 -5.42 1.70 6.65
CA SER A 74 -6.49 1.78 7.64
C SER A 74 -7.56 2.75 7.17
N GLY A 75 -8.83 2.33 7.19
CA GLY A 75 -9.95 3.16 6.75
C GLY A 75 -9.97 3.47 5.24
N CYS A 76 -9.37 2.61 4.40
CA CYS A 76 -9.35 2.82 2.94
C CYS A 76 -10.53 2.25 2.14
N MET A 77 -11.59 1.81 2.82
CA MET A 77 -12.80 1.21 2.21
C MET A 77 -12.51 0.01 1.29
N VAL A 78 -11.48 -0.78 1.63
CA VAL A 78 -11.04 -1.95 0.88
C VAL A 78 -11.93 -3.14 1.24
N THR A 79 -12.29 -3.99 0.28
CA THR A 79 -13.03 -5.23 0.57
C THR A 79 -12.11 -6.45 0.52
N LEU A 80 -12.68 -7.64 0.71
CA LEU A 80 -12.01 -8.93 0.46
C LEU A 80 -11.26 -9.01 -0.87
N LYS A 81 -11.83 -8.40 -1.92
CA LYS A 81 -11.25 -8.42 -3.26
C LYS A 81 -9.94 -7.64 -3.28
N GLY A 82 -9.93 -6.41 -2.79
CA GLY A 82 -8.71 -5.60 -2.67
C GLY A 82 -7.67 -6.25 -1.76
N CYS A 83 -8.09 -6.82 -0.61
CA CYS A 83 -7.20 -7.56 0.27
C CYS A 83 -6.54 -8.77 -0.42
N SER A 84 -7.28 -9.48 -1.27
CA SER A 84 -6.75 -10.63 -2.03
C SER A 84 -5.68 -10.20 -3.04
N SER A 85 -5.92 -9.11 -3.75
CA SER A 85 -4.94 -8.51 -4.67
C SER A 85 -3.66 -8.08 -3.94
N LEU A 86 -3.82 -7.44 -2.78
CA LEU A 86 -2.69 -7.03 -1.95
C LEU A 86 -1.91 -8.23 -1.43
N ALA A 87 -2.59 -9.25 -0.91
CA ALA A 87 -1.94 -10.47 -0.40
C ALA A 87 -1.14 -11.18 -1.50
N PHE A 88 -1.66 -11.23 -2.73
CA PHE A 88 -0.92 -11.77 -3.87
C PHE A 88 0.34 -10.96 -4.17
N ALA A 89 0.25 -9.62 -4.20
CA ALA A 89 1.40 -8.77 -4.45
C ALA A 89 2.47 -8.91 -3.36
N LEU A 90 2.05 -8.91 -2.10
CA LEU A 90 2.94 -9.12 -0.97
C LEU A 90 3.62 -10.49 -1.08
N LYS A 91 2.90 -11.57 -1.41
CA LYS A 91 3.47 -12.92 -1.60
C LYS A 91 4.67 -12.96 -2.55
N LEU A 92 4.66 -12.12 -3.59
CA LEU A 92 5.75 -12.05 -4.58
C LEU A 92 6.98 -11.28 -4.06
N ASN A 93 6.83 -10.50 -2.99
CA ASN A 93 7.83 -9.53 -2.52
C ASN A 93 7.84 -9.38 -0.97
N THR A 94 7.62 -10.48 -0.24
CA THR A 94 7.29 -10.47 1.21
C THR A 94 8.45 -10.28 2.16
N SER A 95 9.71 -10.41 1.75
CA SER A 95 10.80 -10.68 2.70
C SER A 95 11.10 -9.56 3.70
N HIS A 96 10.52 -8.36 3.53
CA HIS A 96 10.86 -7.18 4.32
C HIS A 96 9.69 -6.57 5.09
N LEU A 97 8.44 -6.95 4.80
CA LEU A 97 7.28 -6.34 5.46
C LEU A 97 7.17 -6.80 6.92
N ARG A 98 7.17 -5.84 7.84
CA ARG A 98 7.10 -6.04 9.29
C ARG A 98 5.76 -5.60 9.86
N GLU A 99 5.13 -4.60 9.25
CA GLU A 99 3.86 -4.05 9.69
C GLU A 99 2.90 -3.90 8.51
N LEU A 100 1.69 -4.44 8.68
CA LEU A 100 0.57 -4.26 7.77
C LEU A 100 -0.67 -3.87 8.57
N ASP A 101 -1.20 -2.67 8.33
CA ASP A 101 -2.45 -2.20 8.93
C ASP A 101 -3.55 -2.09 7.87
N LEU A 102 -4.59 -2.91 8.01
CA LEU A 102 -5.80 -2.90 7.18
C LEU A 102 -7.06 -2.63 8.03
N THR A 103 -6.90 -1.98 9.19
CA THR A 103 -8.00 -1.80 10.15
C THR A 103 -9.12 -0.97 9.55
N TYR A 104 -10.37 -1.41 9.76
CA TYR A 104 -11.56 -0.69 9.33
C TYR A 104 -11.97 0.33 10.41
N LYS A 105 -12.28 1.57 9.98
CA LYS A 105 -12.80 2.60 10.89
C LYS A 105 -14.29 2.45 11.20
N HIS A 106 -15.02 1.56 10.51
CA HIS A 106 -16.42 1.27 10.78
C HIS A 106 -16.63 -0.18 11.29
N PRO A 107 -17.13 -0.37 12.52
CA PRO A 107 -17.32 -1.69 13.13
C PRO A 107 -18.55 -2.47 12.62
N GLU A 108 -19.40 -1.86 11.77
CA GLU A 108 -20.67 -2.46 11.32
C GLU A 108 -20.54 -3.35 10.07
N GLU A 109 -19.43 -3.28 9.34
CA GLU A 109 -19.08 -4.28 8.31
C GLU A 109 -18.16 -5.36 8.88
N LEU A 110 -18.73 -6.20 9.75
CA LEU A 110 -18.16 -7.48 10.16
C LEU A 110 -18.20 -8.45 8.99
N GLY A 111 -17.21 -8.36 8.11
CA GLY A 111 -17.09 -9.27 6.97
C GLY A 111 -15.79 -10.03 6.91
N VAL A 112 -14.71 -9.57 7.56
CA VAL A 112 -13.46 -10.30 7.56
C VAL A 112 -12.48 -9.82 8.63
N LYS A 113 -12.41 -10.59 9.71
CA LYS A 113 -11.10 -11.02 10.21
C LYS A 113 -10.45 -11.90 9.14
N LEU A 114 -10.01 -11.33 8.02
CA LEU A 114 -8.88 -11.89 7.32
C LEU A 114 -7.71 -11.33 8.13
N LEU A 115 -7.26 -11.99 9.21
CA LEU A 115 -6.28 -13.07 9.06
C LEU A 115 -5.67 -13.04 7.66
N VAL A 116 -5.01 -11.92 7.34
CA VAL A 116 -3.87 -11.94 6.44
C VAL A 116 -2.81 -12.76 7.16
N SER A 117 -3.02 -14.08 7.20
CA SER A 117 -1.98 -15.07 7.20
C SER A 117 -1.28 -15.00 5.83
N VAL A 118 -0.76 -13.83 5.47
CA VAL A 118 0.41 -13.76 4.62
C VAL A 118 1.53 -14.08 5.60
N CYS A 119 2.13 -15.24 5.41
CA CYS A 119 3.13 -15.85 6.28
C CYS A 119 4.24 -14.87 6.69
N ILE A 120 4.03 -14.07 7.75
CA ILE A 120 5.11 -13.42 8.50
C ILE A 120 5.67 -14.48 9.46
N LYS A 121 6.26 -15.53 8.88
CA LYS A 121 7.21 -16.49 9.46
C LYS A 121 7.34 -17.70 8.53
N THR A 122 8.38 -17.67 7.71
CA THR A 122 9.37 -18.75 7.61
C THR A 122 10.67 -18.10 7.13
#